data_AF-A0A4V0NDV0-F1
#
_entry.id   AF-A0A4V0NDV0-F1
#
_cell.length_a   1.000
_cell.length_b   1.000
_cell.length_c   1.000
_cell.angle_alpha   90.00
_cell.angle_beta   90.00
_cell.angle_gamma   90.00
#
_symmetry.space_group_name_H-M   'P 1'
#
loop_
_entity.id
_entity.type
_entity.pdbx_description
1 polymer ?
#
loop_
_entity_poly.entity_id
_entity_poly.type
_entity_poly.pdbx_seq_one_letter_code
_entity_poly.pdbx_strand_id
1 'polypeptide(L)'
;MRRLLIGSFVFAAVVSFAGVGRAHITLTSPAPRHGPDQQKVSPCGARGDARGEAVTVFEPGETITVAWDETIDHPGHFRIMFDDDGFDDFPEPADEFDLCEPGGDQGCLLDGIEDKRGGSYSVQVTLPEIECENCTLQLIQVMTDRKPATLYYACADLALRSSGEDPGAATSSSSAGAGGGAATGAGGGAATSSSSGAATGAGGGAATSSSSGAATGAGGGAATSSSSSAVTGAGEEGVGGSGPGTSEDDGGCSFGGAGGAPAPAALALAALGAVAARRRRRALP
;
A
#
# COMPACT_ATOMS: atom_id res chain seq x y z
N MET A 1 28.35 72.71 -11.66
CA MET A 1 28.65 71.27 -11.46
C MET A 1 27.77 70.74 -10.34
N ARG A 2 26.67 70.03 -10.65
CA ARG A 2 25.85 69.32 -9.66
C ARG A 2 25.84 67.86 -10.07
N ARG A 3 26.49 67.01 -9.25
CA ARG A 3 26.65 65.57 -9.49
C ARG A 3 25.34 64.85 -9.14
N LEU A 4 25.01 63.87 -9.98
CA LEU A 4 23.95 62.87 -9.84
C LEU A 4 23.94 62.20 -8.46
N LEU A 5 22.75 61.89 -7.97
CA LEU A 5 22.49 60.69 -7.17
C LEU A 5 21.16 60.08 -7.63
N ILE A 6 21.23 59.17 -8.61
CA ILE A 6 20.14 58.28 -8.97
C ILE A 6 20.31 57.04 -8.09
N GLY A 7 19.51 56.95 -7.03
CA GLY A 7 19.51 55.79 -6.14
C GLY A 7 18.80 54.61 -6.80
N SER A 8 19.56 53.59 -7.18
CA SER A 8 19.02 52.27 -7.57
C SER A 8 18.49 51.56 -6.33
N PHE A 9 17.17 51.54 -6.16
CA PHE A 9 16.51 50.58 -5.28
C PHE A 9 16.50 49.22 -5.97
N VAL A 10 17.44 48.34 -5.61
CA VAL A 10 17.39 46.92 -5.98
C VAL A 10 16.45 46.23 -5.00
N PHE A 11 15.20 46.01 -5.43
CA PHE A 11 14.22 45.22 -4.69
C PHE A 11 14.53 43.74 -4.91
N ALA A 12 15.30 43.12 -4.01
CA ALA A 12 15.57 41.69 -4.04
C ALA A 12 14.32 40.94 -3.55
N ALA A 13 13.53 40.38 -4.48
CA ALA A 13 12.41 39.52 -4.17
C ALA A 13 12.92 38.16 -3.67
N VAL A 14 12.88 37.95 -2.36
CA VAL A 14 13.13 36.64 -1.73
C VAL A 14 11.90 35.77 -1.97
N VAL A 15 11.98 34.87 -2.95
CA VAL A 15 10.96 33.84 -3.16
C VAL A 15 11.19 32.74 -2.13
N SER A 16 10.46 32.79 -1.02
CA SER A 16 10.37 31.69 -0.07
C SER A 16 9.57 30.55 -0.71
N PHE A 17 10.25 29.53 -1.20
CA PHE A 17 9.60 28.25 -1.50
C PHE A 17 9.18 27.62 -0.17
N ALA A 18 7.89 27.69 0.15
CA ALA A 18 7.32 26.85 1.20
C ALA A 18 7.43 25.40 0.71
N GLY A 19 8.41 24.67 1.20
CA GLY A 19 8.49 23.22 1.02
C GLY A 19 7.24 22.62 1.63
N VAL A 20 6.49 21.84 0.87
CA VAL A 20 5.40 21.02 1.40
C VAL A 20 6.07 19.99 2.30
N GLY A 21 6.03 20.21 3.62
CA GLY A 21 6.52 19.24 4.59
C GLY A 21 5.64 18.00 4.53
N ARG A 22 6.13 16.92 3.91
CA ARG A 22 5.51 15.61 4.01
C ARG A 22 5.94 15.00 5.34
N ALA A 23 5.03 14.85 6.28
CA ALA A 23 5.27 14.17 7.55
C ALA A 23 4.85 12.69 7.47
N HIS A 24 5.16 12.02 6.35
CA HIS A 24 4.45 10.80 5.97
C HIS A 24 5.40 9.62 5.84
N ILE A 25 4.91 8.46 6.26
CA ILE A 25 5.49 7.19 5.82
C ILE A 25 4.93 6.88 4.44
N THR A 26 5.78 6.36 3.57
CA THR A 26 5.39 5.90 2.25
C THR A 26 5.84 4.46 2.11
N LEU A 27 4.93 3.51 2.24
CA LEU A 27 5.23 2.12 1.89
C LEU A 27 5.56 2.06 0.38
N THR A 28 6.69 1.45 0.03
CA THR A 28 7.18 1.36 -1.35
C THR A 28 7.24 -0.08 -1.86
N SER A 29 7.36 -1.06 -0.97
CA SER A 29 7.24 -2.49 -1.27
C SER A 29 6.67 -3.23 -0.06
N PRO A 30 5.64 -4.09 -0.22
CA PRO A 30 4.86 -4.32 -1.43
C PRO A 30 4.11 -3.06 -1.90
N ALA A 31 3.46 -3.11 -3.07
CA ALA A 31 2.79 -1.92 -3.62
C ALA A 31 1.74 -1.39 -2.63
N PRO A 32 1.81 -0.10 -2.24
CA PRO A 32 0.90 0.44 -1.24
C PRO A 32 -0.50 0.62 -1.81
N ARG A 33 -1.52 0.44 -0.97
CA ARG A 33 -2.93 0.71 -1.31
C ARG A 33 -3.15 2.19 -1.59
N HIS A 34 -2.52 3.06 -0.80
CA HIS A 34 -2.65 4.52 -0.91
C HIS A 34 -1.30 5.21 -1.05
N GLY A 35 -1.32 6.42 -1.61
CA GLY A 35 -0.19 7.33 -1.55
C GLY A 35 0.01 7.90 -0.13
N PRO A 36 1.07 8.70 0.08
CA PRO A 36 1.48 9.17 1.41
C PRO A 36 0.49 10.10 2.10
N ASP A 37 -0.53 10.61 1.40
CA ASP A 37 -1.44 11.60 1.97
C ASP A 37 -2.59 10.96 2.80
N GLN A 38 -2.67 9.62 2.84
CA GLN A 38 -3.63 8.85 3.63
C GLN A 38 -2.90 7.87 4.58
N GLN A 39 -2.80 8.24 5.86
CA GLN A 39 -2.08 7.41 6.84
C GLN A 39 -2.55 7.60 8.29
N LYS A 40 -3.51 8.49 8.57
CA LYS A 40 -3.86 8.91 9.95
C LYS A 40 -5.10 8.23 10.50
N VAL A 41 -5.65 7.30 9.75
CA VAL A 41 -6.89 6.61 10.08
C VAL A 41 -6.60 5.12 10.08
N SER A 42 -6.87 4.48 11.21
CA SER A 42 -6.75 3.03 11.32
C SER A 42 -7.78 2.31 10.42
N PRO A 43 -7.44 1.13 9.88
CA PRO A 43 -6.14 0.45 9.98
C PRO A 43 -5.22 0.73 8.79
N CYS A 44 -5.71 1.29 7.69
CA CYS A 44 -4.96 1.35 6.42
C CYS A 44 -4.67 2.77 5.91
N GLY A 45 -5.01 3.80 6.70
CA GLY A 45 -4.67 5.19 6.44
C GLY A 45 -5.86 6.07 6.03
N ALA A 46 -6.96 5.48 5.56
CA ALA A 46 -8.16 6.19 5.10
C ALA A 46 -9.46 5.74 5.83
N ARG A 47 -10.52 6.56 5.77
CA ARG A 47 -11.86 6.18 6.28
C ARG A 47 -12.63 5.37 5.23
N GLY A 48 -13.29 4.30 5.65
CA GLY A 48 -14.08 3.44 4.74
C GLY A 48 -13.19 2.76 3.69
N ASP A 49 -11.99 2.37 4.12
CA ASP A 49 -10.89 1.94 3.27
C ASP A 49 -11.12 0.53 2.72
N ALA A 50 -11.84 0.45 1.60
CA ALA A 50 -11.98 -0.80 0.88
C ALA A 50 -10.64 -1.23 0.27
N ARG A 51 -10.45 -2.55 0.15
CA ARG A 51 -9.30 -3.16 -0.53
C ARG A 51 -9.04 -2.51 -1.89
N GLY A 52 -7.78 -2.24 -2.20
CA GLY A 52 -7.37 -1.65 -3.48
C GLY A 52 -7.32 -2.67 -4.62
N GLU A 53 -7.14 -2.17 -5.83
CA GLU A 53 -6.98 -2.99 -7.04
C GLU A 53 -5.52 -3.47 -7.24
N ALA A 54 -4.56 -2.81 -6.58
CA ALA A 54 -3.14 -3.12 -6.69
C ALA A 54 -2.74 -4.27 -5.75
N VAL A 55 -2.96 -5.50 -6.21
CA VAL A 55 -2.62 -6.72 -5.46
C VAL A 55 -1.22 -7.20 -5.83
N THR A 56 -0.35 -7.37 -4.83
CA THR A 56 0.96 -8.02 -5.00
C THR A 56 0.85 -9.51 -4.69
N VAL A 57 1.39 -10.36 -5.55
CA VAL A 57 1.29 -11.82 -5.40
C VAL A 57 2.62 -12.38 -4.91
N PHE A 58 2.56 -13.21 -3.88
CA PHE A 58 3.69 -13.94 -3.31
C PHE A 58 3.33 -15.43 -3.13
N GLU A 59 4.33 -16.25 -2.82
CA GLU A 59 4.12 -17.63 -2.41
C GLU A 59 3.83 -17.72 -0.90
N PRO A 60 3.03 -18.71 -0.45
CA PRO A 60 2.93 -19.04 0.97
C PRO A 60 4.30 -19.31 1.59
N GLY A 61 4.59 -18.75 2.77
CA GLY A 61 5.89 -18.91 3.42
C GLY A 61 7.04 -18.09 2.81
N GLU A 62 6.79 -17.29 1.77
CA GLU A 62 7.82 -16.49 1.13
C GLU A 62 8.40 -15.44 2.09
N THR A 63 9.73 -15.32 2.08
CA THR A 63 10.40 -14.20 2.77
C THR A 63 10.50 -13.02 1.82
N ILE A 64 9.74 -11.97 2.12
CA ILE A 64 9.63 -10.78 1.27
C ILE A 64 10.42 -9.61 1.84
N THR A 65 10.76 -8.66 0.97
CA THR A 65 11.27 -7.35 1.40
C THR A 65 10.12 -6.37 1.57
N VAL A 66 9.96 -5.88 2.80
CA VAL A 66 9.09 -4.72 3.11
C VAL A 66 9.97 -3.49 3.15
N ALA A 67 9.63 -2.47 2.36
CA ALA A 67 10.38 -1.23 2.23
C ALA A 67 9.46 -0.02 2.27
N TRP A 68 9.93 1.05 2.91
CA TRP A 68 9.20 2.30 3.05
C TRP A 68 10.16 3.48 3.18
N ASP A 69 9.65 4.68 2.91
CA ASP A 69 10.34 5.94 3.16
C ASP A 69 9.65 6.69 4.30
N GLU A 70 10.44 7.19 5.25
CA GLU A 70 10.02 8.16 6.25
C GLU A 70 10.53 9.55 5.84
N THR A 71 9.62 10.43 5.45
CA THR A 71 10.01 11.74 4.90
C THR A 71 10.32 12.78 5.97
N ILE A 72 9.77 12.61 7.18
CA ILE A 72 10.10 13.39 8.37
C ILE A 72 10.32 12.41 9.53
N ASP A 73 11.51 12.52 10.11
CA ASP A 73 11.94 11.82 11.33
C ASP A 73 10.98 12.06 12.49
N HIS A 74 10.34 10.99 12.98
CA HIS A 74 9.64 10.95 14.24
C HIS A 74 10.21 9.83 15.13
N PRO A 75 10.64 10.14 16.37
CA PRO A 75 11.20 9.13 17.26
C PRO A 75 10.16 8.05 17.59
N GLY A 76 10.58 6.79 17.55
CA GLY A 76 9.72 5.66 17.89
C GLY A 76 10.19 4.37 17.23
N HIS A 77 9.24 3.60 16.68
CA HIS A 77 9.52 2.34 16.00
C HIS A 77 8.47 2.04 14.92
N PHE A 78 8.71 1.00 14.14
CA PHE A 78 7.76 0.48 13.16
C PHE A 78 7.32 -0.95 13.50
N ARG A 79 6.07 -1.27 13.12
CA ARG A 79 5.44 -2.59 13.23
C ARG A 79 4.95 -3.04 11.87
N ILE A 80 5.11 -4.32 11.56
CA ILE A 80 4.58 -4.98 10.37
C ILE A 80 3.62 -6.09 10.81
N MET A 81 2.38 -6.02 10.34
CA MET A 81 1.33 -6.98 10.64
C MET A 81 0.73 -7.58 9.37
N PHE A 82 0.02 -8.69 9.53
CA PHE A 82 -0.64 -9.44 8.48
C PHE A 82 -2.02 -9.91 8.90
N ASP A 83 -2.97 -9.77 7.98
CA ASP A 83 -4.35 -10.24 8.07
C ASP A 83 -4.59 -11.15 6.85
N ASP A 84 -5.09 -12.37 7.08
CA ASP A 84 -5.20 -13.41 6.05
C ASP A 84 -6.47 -13.32 5.19
N ASP A 85 -7.50 -12.58 5.63
CA ASP A 85 -8.78 -12.52 4.93
C ASP A 85 -9.38 -11.11 4.78
N GLY A 86 -8.72 -10.08 5.29
CA GLY A 86 -9.21 -8.73 5.18
C GLY A 86 -8.22 -7.68 5.65
N PHE A 87 -8.71 -6.77 6.49
CA PHE A 87 -7.91 -5.71 7.13
C PHE A 87 -8.50 -5.30 8.49
N ASP A 88 -9.34 -6.14 9.08
CA ASP A 88 -10.08 -5.89 10.31
C ASP A 88 -9.42 -6.52 11.55
N ASP A 89 -8.43 -7.39 11.34
CA ASP A 89 -7.73 -8.12 12.40
C ASP A 89 -6.32 -7.54 12.69
N PHE A 90 -6.24 -6.21 12.80
CA PHE A 90 -5.02 -5.49 13.18
C PHE A 90 -5.11 -4.89 14.59
N PRO A 91 -4.59 -5.58 15.63
CA PRO A 91 -4.42 -5.01 16.96
C PRO A 91 -3.55 -3.74 16.95
N GLU A 92 -4.14 -2.60 17.28
CA GLU A 92 -3.38 -1.36 17.49
C GLU A 92 -2.49 -1.49 18.74
N PRO A 93 -1.25 -0.93 18.71
CA PRO A 93 -0.45 -0.79 19.92
C PRO A 93 -1.21 0.00 21.00
N ALA A 94 -1.31 -0.56 22.20
CA ALA A 94 -2.00 0.09 23.33
C ALA A 94 -1.26 1.34 23.83
N ASP A 95 0.07 1.33 23.76
CA ASP A 95 0.95 2.46 24.08
C ASP A 95 2.31 2.33 23.36
N GLU A 96 3.23 3.27 23.61
CA GLU A 96 4.56 3.30 22.98
C GLU A 96 5.47 2.10 23.29
N PHE A 97 5.16 1.32 24.32
CA PHE A 97 5.93 0.16 24.78
C PHE A 97 5.24 -1.17 24.50
N ASP A 98 4.00 -1.15 24.01
CA ASP A 98 3.28 -2.33 23.58
C ASP A 98 3.94 -2.87 22.31
N LEU A 99 4.64 -4.00 22.42
CA LEU A 99 5.30 -4.70 21.32
C LEU A 99 4.63 -6.06 21.14
N CYS A 100 4.33 -6.43 19.91
CA CYS A 100 3.85 -7.77 19.59
C CYS A 100 5.01 -8.76 19.40
N GLU A 101 4.79 -10.02 19.74
CA GLU A 101 5.71 -11.14 19.55
C GLU A 101 5.51 -11.78 18.16
N PRO A 102 6.51 -11.73 17.25
CA PRO A 102 6.39 -12.34 15.93
C PRO A 102 6.11 -13.85 15.99
N GLY A 103 5.04 -14.29 15.33
CA GLY A 103 4.59 -15.69 15.34
C GLY A 103 3.94 -16.18 16.64
N GLY A 104 3.92 -15.35 17.69
CA GLY A 104 3.19 -15.60 18.94
C GLY A 104 1.87 -14.85 18.98
N ASP A 105 1.90 -13.56 18.64
CA ASP A 105 0.73 -12.69 18.60
C ASP A 105 0.06 -12.71 17.23
N GLN A 106 -1.27 -12.54 17.24
CA GLN A 106 -2.10 -12.56 16.03
C GLN A 106 -1.59 -11.53 15.01
N GLY A 107 -1.28 -12.03 13.80
CA GLY A 107 -0.87 -11.21 12.66
C GLY A 107 0.50 -10.54 12.79
N CYS A 108 1.22 -10.69 13.91
CA CYS A 108 2.51 -10.03 14.10
C CYS A 108 3.60 -10.68 13.24
N LEU A 109 4.11 -9.96 12.23
CA LEU A 109 5.23 -10.42 11.41
C LEU A 109 6.57 -9.90 11.93
N LEU A 110 6.61 -8.64 12.35
CA LEU A 110 7.79 -8.00 12.93
C LEU A 110 7.39 -6.74 13.69
N ASP A 111 8.03 -6.49 14.83
CA ASP A 111 7.78 -5.29 15.64
C ASP A 111 9.09 -4.74 16.24
N GLY A 112 9.02 -3.53 16.80
CA GLY A 112 10.15 -2.86 17.44
C GLY A 112 11.26 -2.50 16.45
N ILE A 113 10.92 -2.30 15.17
CA ILE A 113 11.89 -1.91 14.14
C ILE A 113 12.40 -0.50 14.49
N GLU A 114 13.70 -0.41 14.79
CA GLU A 114 14.32 0.82 15.26
C GLU A 114 14.22 1.95 14.22
N ASP A 115 13.81 3.12 14.69
CA ASP A 115 13.89 4.36 13.92
C ASP A 115 15.35 4.73 13.60
N LYS A 116 15.61 5.05 12.34
CA LYS A 116 16.94 5.44 11.83
C LYS A 116 17.05 6.93 11.56
N ARG A 117 16.08 7.72 12.04
CA ARG A 117 16.00 9.17 11.90
C ARG A 117 15.67 9.62 10.49
N GLY A 118 14.67 9.00 9.89
CA GLY A 118 14.19 9.28 8.54
C GLY A 118 14.93 8.54 7.41
N GLY A 119 14.44 8.74 6.19
CA GLY A 119 15.00 8.16 4.97
C GLY A 119 14.37 6.81 4.62
N SER A 120 15.13 5.96 3.92
CA SER A 120 14.62 4.68 3.42
C SER A 120 14.87 3.54 4.41
N TYR A 121 13.85 2.72 4.60
CA TYR A 121 13.83 1.54 5.44
C TYR A 121 13.57 0.31 4.59
N SER A 122 14.12 -0.82 5.04
CA SER A 122 13.89 -2.11 4.42
C SER A 122 14.21 -3.20 5.44
N VAL A 123 13.30 -4.16 5.56
CA VAL A 123 13.44 -5.35 6.40
C VAL A 123 12.92 -6.57 5.63
N GLN A 124 13.37 -7.76 6.03
CA GLN A 124 12.81 -9.01 5.54
C GLN A 124 11.82 -9.56 6.57
N VAL A 125 10.66 -10.01 6.11
CA VAL A 125 9.67 -10.73 6.92
C VAL A 125 9.24 -11.98 6.18
N THR A 126 8.92 -13.04 6.92
CA THR A 126 8.39 -14.28 6.35
C THR A 126 6.87 -14.24 6.42
N LEU A 127 6.20 -14.38 5.28
CA LEU A 127 4.75 -14.45 5.19
C LEU A 127 4.25 -15.79 5.74
N PRO A 128 3.00 -15.88 6.23
CA PRO A 128 2.46 -17.15 6.70
C PRO A 128 2.41 -18.22 5.60
N GLU A 129 2.56 -19.49 5.98
CA GLU A 129 2.46 -20.64 5.07
C GLU A 129 0.99 -21.01 4.81
N ILE A 130 0.23 -20.06 4.28
CA ILE A 130 -1.19 -20.21 3.90
C ILE A 130 -1.44 -19.59 2.53
N GLU A 131 -2.47 -20.07 1.84
CA GLU A 131 -3.00 -19.41 0.64
C GLU A 131 -4.11 -18.42 1.03
N CYS A 132 -4.10 -17.23 0.43
CA CYS A 132 -5.12 -16.20 0.64
C CYS A 132 -5.29 -15.33 -0.61
N GLU A 133 -6.53 -14.92 -0.88
CA GLU A 133 -6.85 -14.05 -2.02
C GLU A 133 -7.12 -12.60 -1.61
N ASN A 134 -7.36 -12.35 -0.32
CA ASN A 134 -7.79 -11.06 0.23
C ASN A 134 -6.95 -10.59 1.43
N CYS A 135 -5.75 -11.13 1.59
CA CYS A 135 -4.88 -10.77 2.69
C CYS A 135 -4.28 -9.37 2.56
N THR A 136 -3.97 -8.76 3.70
CA THR A 136 -3.40 -7.41 3.80
C THR A 136 -2.17 -7.43 4.68
N LEU A 137 -1.13 -6.70 4.26
CA LEU A 137 0.02 -6.36 5.10
C LEU A 137 -0.12 -4.92 5.57
N GLN A 138 0.02 -4.69 6.87
CA GLN A 138 -0.01 -3.36 7.47
C GLN A 138 1.39 -2.96 7.95
N LEU A 139 1.77 -1.71 7.68
CA LEU A 139 2.90 -1.02 8.29
C LEU A 139 2.35 0.06 9.23
N ILE A 140 2.79 0.04 10.48
CA ILE A 140 2.54 1.11 11.45
C ILE A 140 3.85 1.83 11.76
N GLN A 141 3.80 3.16 11.80
CA GLN A 141 4.79 3.96 12.51
C GLN A 141 4.21 4.39 13.87
N VAL A 142 4.86 3.95 14.95
CA VAL A 142 4.53 4.35 16.31
C VAL A 142 5.39 5.54 16.69
N MET A 143 4.79 6.74 16.74
CA MET A 143 5.51 7.98 17.03
C MET A 143 5.36 8.38 18.50
N THR A 144 6.49 8.57 19.17
CA THR A 144 6.61 8.81 20.61
C THR A 144 6.86 10.27 20.98
N ASP A 145 6.85 11.16 19.99
CA ASP A 145 6.97 12.61 20.16
C ASP A 145 5.73 13.26 20.78
N ARG A 146 4.64 12.50 20.92
CA ARG A 146 3.38 12.89 21.57
C ARG A 146 2.92 11.83 22.58
N LYS A 147 2.06 12.25 23.51
CA LYS A 147 1.42 11.37 24.51
C LYS A 147 -0.10 11.53 24.46
N PRO A 148 -0.89 10.45 24.26
CA PRO A 148 -0.43 9.11 23.90
C PRO A 148 0.33 9.12 22.57
N ALA A 149 1.07 8.04 22.30
CA ALA A 149 1.76 7.87 21.02
C ALA A 149 0.76 8.07 19.86
N THR A 150 1.25 8.66 18.77
CA THR A 150 0.45 8.83 17.56
C THR A 150 0.88 7.83 16.50
N LEU A 151 -0.09 7.31 15.75
CA LEU A 151 0.13 6.23 14.80
C LEU A 151 -0.08 6.70 13.38
N TYR A 152 0.80 6.27 12.48
CA TYR A 152 0.56 6.31 11.03
C TYR A 152 0.51 4.91 10.45
N TYR A 153 -0.35 4.74 9.47
CA TYR A 153 -0.73 3.47 8.88
C TYR A 153 -0.49 3.47 7.38
N ALA A 154 -0.03 2.35 6.84
CA ALA A 154 -0.06 2.05 5.43
C ALA A 154 -0.39 0.57 5.24
N CYS A 155 -1.17 0.25 4.21
CA CYS A 155 -1.47 -1.14 3.86
C CYS A 155 -0.97 -1.47 2.45
N ALA A 156 -0.65 -2.73 2.23
CA ALA A 156 -0.50 -3.33 0.91
C ALA A 156 -1.46 -4.52 0.77
N ASP A 157 -2.11 -4.63 -0.39
CA ASP A 157 -3.03 -5.71 -0.70
C ASP A 157 -2.27 -6.89 -1.31
N LEU A 158 -2.41 -8.07 -0.71
CA LEU A 158 -1.65 -9.26 -1.07
C LEU A 158 -2.56 -10.40 -1.55
N ALA A 159 -1.96 -11.32 -2.29
CA ALA A 159 -2.48 -12.67 -2.47
C ALA A 159 -1.32 -13.67 -2.34
N LEU A 160 -1.52 -14.72 -1.54
CA LEU A 160 -0.57 -15.82 -1.40
C LEU A 160 -1.10 -17.01 -2.18
N ARG A 161 -0.37 -17.44 -3.20
CA ARG A 161 -0.77 -18.52 -4.10
C ARG A 161 0.39 -19.47 -4.29
N SER A 162 0.16 -20.77 -4.13
CA SER A 162 1.16 -21.75 -4.52
C SER A 162 1.41 -21.66 -6.02
N SER A 163 2.68 -21.64 -6.42
CA SER A 163 3.10 -21.69 -7.81
C SER A 163 2.97 -23.12 -8.35
N GLY A 164 1.73 -23.65 -8.36
CA GLY A 164 1.35 -25.02 -8.69
C GLY A 164 2.49 -25.90 -9.20
N GLU A 165 3.12 -26.65 -8.30
CA GLU A 165 3.96 -27.77 -8.71
C GLU A 165 3.06 -28.78 -9.44
N ASP A 166 3.32 -28.95 -10.73
CA ASP A 166 2.91 -30.13 -11.47
C ASP A 166 3.34 -31.36 -10.65
N PRO A 167 2.44 -32.27 -10.22
CA PRO A 167 2.79 -33.44 -9.43
C PRO A 167 3.48 -34.51 -10.30
N GLY A 168 4.62 -34.14 -10.90
CA GLY A 168 5.17 -34.76 -12.09
C GLY A 168 6.69 -34.92 -12.09
N ALA A 169 7.33 -35.17 -10.95
CA ALA A 169 8.68 -35.74 -10.92
C ALA A 169 8.98 -36.48 -9.61
N ALA A 170 8.19 -37.50 -9.28
CA ALA A 170 8.72 -38.60 -8.48
C ALA A 170 9.75 -39.36 -9.32
N THR A 171 11.03 -38.96 -9.28
CA THR A 171 12.14 -39.77 -9.80
C THR A 171 13.07 -40.15 -8.67
N SER A 172 12.80 -41.36 -8.18
CA SER A 172 13.77 -42.41 -7.86
C SER A 172 14.84 -42.11 -6.82
N SER A 173 14.58 -42.64 -5.62
CA SER A 173 15.60 -43.18 -4.71
C SER A 173 16.69 -43.91 -5.49
N SER A 174 17.92 -43.39 -5.46
CA SER A 174 19.09 -44.10 -5.95
C SER A 174 19.95 -44.47 -4.75
N SER A 175 19.86 -45.75 -4.39
CA SER A 175 20.75 -46.44 -3.48
C SER A 175 22.21 -46.25 -3.89
N ALA A 176 23.06 -45.88 -2.93
CA ALA A 176 24.50 -45.85 -3.08
C ALA A 176 25.06 -47.24 -3.48
N GLY A 177 25.80 -47.29 -4.58
CA GLY A 177 26.58 -48.43 -5.02
C GLY A 177 27.87 -47.93 -5.67
N ALA A 178 29.01 -48.25 -5.06
CA ALA A 178 30.35 -47.90 -5.49
C ALA A 178 30.82 -48.72 -6.70
N GLY A 179 31.76 -48.18 -7.48
CA GLY A 179 32.68 -49.00 -8.30
C GLY A 179 33.11 -48.35 -9.61
N GLY A 180 34.41 -48.14 -9.78
CA GLY A 180 35.02 -47.43 -10.90
C GLY A 180 35.10 -48.19 -12.23
N GLY A 181 35.67 -47.53 -13.24
CA GLY A 181 36.10 -48.17 -14.48
C GLY A 181 36.09 -47.26 -15.70
N ALA A 182 37.28 -46.79 -16.08
CA ALA A 182 37.54 -46.01 -17.29
C ALA A 182 37.32 -46.81 -18.58
N ALA A 183 36.86 -46.16 -19.65
CA ALA A 183 37.22 -46.53 -21.02
C ALA A 183 37.07 -45.34 -21.98
N THR A 184 38.20 -44.95 -22.55
CA THR A 184 38.38 -44.12 -23.74
C THR A 184 37.77 -44.76 -24.99
N GLY A 185 37.14 -43.97 -25.86
CA GLY A 185 36.73 -44.39 -27.20
C GLY A 185 36.48 -43.19 -28.11
N ALA A 186 37.40 -42.97 -29.05
CA ALA A 186 37.35 -41.93 -30.07
C ALA A 186 36.72 -42.45 -31.39
N GLY A 187 36.23 -41.52 -32.21
CA GLY A 187 35.77 -41.71 -33.59
C GLY A 187 34.31 -41.31 -33.73
N GLY A 188 33.89 -40.33 -34.53
CA GLY A 188 34.45 -39.79 -35.76
C GLY A 188 33.40 -40.01 -36.86
N GLY A 189 32.85 -38.94 -37.45
CA GLY A 189 31.94 -39.05 -38.59
C GLY A 189 31.00 -37.87 -38.76
N ALA A 190 31.45 -36.85 -39.49
CA ALA A 190 30.62 -35.77 -40.00
C ALA A 190 29.75 -36.26 -41.16
N ALA A 191 28.50 -35.78 -41.22
CA ALA A 191 27.74 -35.67 -42.46
C ALA A 191 26.80 -34.47 -42.38
N THR A 192 27.15 -33.43 -43.12
CA THR A 192 26.32 -32.30 -43.52
C THR A 192 25.30 -32.76 -44.57
N SER A 193 24.02 -32.40 -44.41
CA SER A 193 23.13 -32.15 -45.55
C SER A 193 21.99 -31.23 -45.12
N SER A 194 22.03 -30.02 -45.65
CA SER A 194 20.93 -29.06 -45.67
C SER A 194 19.77 -29.61 -46.52
N SER A 195 18.53 -29.44 -46.07
CA SER A 195 17.43 -29.16 -47.00
C SER A 195 16.32 -28.35 -46.33
N SER A 196 16.20 -27.13 -46.82
CA SER A 196 15.04 -26.26 -46.73
C SER A 196 13.84 -26.87 -47.45
N GLY A 197 12.66 -26.83 -46.83
CA GLY A 197 11.40 -27.22 -47.45
C GLY A 197 10.23 -26.59 -46.72
N ALA A 198 9.86 -25.39 -47.14
CA ALA A 198 8.66 -24.68 -46.72
C ALA A 198 7.39 -25.41 -47.18
N ALA A 199 6.36 -25.43 -46.33
CA ALA A 199 4.99 -25.66 -46.76
C ALA A 199 4.08 -24.62 -46.10
N THR A 200 3.65 -23.67 -46.93
CA THR A 200 2.51 -22.78 -46.73
C THR A 200 1.21 -23.57 -46.86
N GLY A 201 0.25 -23.29 -45.98
CA GLY A 201 -1.13 -23.77 -46.08
C GLY A 201 -2.05 -22.83 -45.31
N ALA A 202 -2.68 -21.92 -46.04
CA ALA A 202 -3.63 -20.92 -45.54
C ALA A 202 -5.09 -21.37 -45.79
N GLY A 203 -5.99 -20.86 -44.94
CA GLY A 203 -7.44 -20.80 -45.15
C GLY A 203 -8.20 -22.03 -44.65
N GLY A 204 -9.32 -21.93 -43.93
CA GLY A 204 -10.16 -20.80 -43.55
C GLY A 204 -11.49 -21.37 -43.01
N GLY A 205 -12.25 -20.59 -42.25
CA GLY A 205 -13.65 -20.92 -41.93
C GLY A 205 -14.08 -20.55 -40.52
N ALA A 206 -14.45 -19.28 -40.33
CA ALA A 206 -15.24 -18.81 -39.20
C ALA A 206 -16.74 -18.97 -39.50
N ALA A 207 -17.55 -19.35 -38.49
CA ALA A 207 -18.97 -18.99 -38.28
C ALA A 207 -19.54 -19.81 -37.10
N THR A 208 -19.68 -19.22 -35.91
CA THR A 208 -20.93 -18.71 -35.30
C THR A 208 -22.03 -19.73 -34.94
N SER A 209 -22.27 -19.89 -33.63
CA SER A 209 -23.58 -20.05 -32.94
C SER A 209 -23.28 -19.83 -31.44
N SER A 210 -23.80 -18.84 -30.69
CA SER A 210 -25.17 -18.40 -30.38
C SER A 210 -25.96 -19.35 -29.48
N SER A 211 -25.90 -19.13 -28.17
CA SER A 211 -27.03 -19.16 -27.19
C SER A 211 -26.43 -18.80 -25.81
N SER A 212 -26.80 -17.75 -25.06
CA SER A 212 -28.09 -17.24 -24.54
C SER A 212 -28.85 -18.25 -23.70
N GLY A 213 -28.80 -18.08 -22.38
CA GLY A 213 -29.62 -18.79 -21.41
C GLY A 213 -29.48 -18.22 -20.00
N ALA A 214 -30.15 -17.10 -19.75
CA ALA A 214 -30.43 -16.60 -18.40
C ALA A 214 -31.55 -17.44 -17.75
N ALA A 215 -31.47 -17.69 -16.45
CA ALA A 215 -32.63 -18.06 -15.64
C ALA A 215 -32.50 -17.50 -14.22
N THR A 216 -33.42 -16.59 -13.92
CA THR A 216 -33.83 -16.07 -12.61
C THR A 216 -34.41 -17.15 -11.69
N GLY A 217 -34.27 -16.98 -10.38
CA GLY A 217 -35.07 -17.70 -9.37
C GLY A 217 -34.91 -17.12 -7.97
N ALA A 218 -35.94 -16.40 -7.51
CA ALA A 218 -36.07 -15.81 -6.19
C ALA A 218 -36.92 -16.70 -5.25
N GLY A 219 -36.81 -16.44 -3.94
CA GLY A 219 -37.67 -16.98 -2.86
C GLY A 219 -36.84 -17.80 -1.86
N GLY A 220 -36.74 -17.49 -0.56
CA GLY A 220 -37.70 -16.87 0.34
C GLY A 220 -38.17 -17.95 1.33
N GLY A 221 -37.86 -17.81 2.62
CA GLY A 221 -38.38 -18.72 3.65
C GLY A 221 -37.66 -18.63 5.00
N ALA A 222 -38.25 -17.88 5.93
CA ALA A 222 -37.97 -17.94 7.37
C ALA A 222 -38.91 -18.94 8.04
N ALA A 223 -38.41 -19.72 9.01
CA ALA A 223 -39.12 -20.18 10.22
C ALA A 223 -38.10 -20.91 11.13
N THR A 224 -37.71 -20.38 12.31
CA THR A 224 -38.30 -20.57 13.66
C THR A 224 -38.41 -22.03 14.17
N SER A 225 -37.61 -22.37 15.19
CA SER A 225 -38.02 -23.02 16.46
C SER A 225 -36.79 -23.26 17.35
N SER A 226 -36.67 -22.60 18.51
CA SER A 226 -36.92 -23.13 19.88
C SER A 226 -35.89 -24.22 20.30
N SER A 227 -35.14 -24.12 21.40
CA SER A 227 -35.65 -24.21 22.79
C SER A 227 -34.51 -24.06 23.83
N SER A 228 -34.79 -23.28 24.88
CA SER A 228 -34.57 -23.57 26.32
C SER A 228 -33.17 -23.95 26.87
N SER A 229 -32.64 -23.14 27.79
CA SER A 229 -32.65 -23.46 29.24
C SER A 229 -32.13 -22.32 30.10
N ALA A 230 -32.93 -21.96 31.10
CA ALA A 230 -32.58 -21.05 32.19
C ALA A 230 -31.81 -21.80 33.29
N VAL A 231 -30.88 -21.11 33.95
CA VAL A 231 -30.57 -21.35 35.37
C VAL A 231 -30.47 -20.03 36.11
N THR A 232 -31.27 -19.94 37.15
CA THR A 232 -31.34 -18.94 38.22
C THR A 232 -30.22 -19.14 39.24
N GLY A 233 -29.72 -18.05 39.83
CA GLY A 233 -28.92 -18.10 41.07
C GLY A 233 -28.52 -16.71 41.55
N ALA A 234 -29.06 -16.32 42.70
CA ALA A 234 -29.01 -14.99 43.31
C ALA A 234 -28.05 -14.90 44.52
N GLY A 235 -27.75 -13.67 44.96
CA GLY A 235 -27.17 -13.26 46.25
C GLY A 235 -26.06 -12.21 46.05
N GLU A 236 -26.27 -10.88 46.21
CA GLU A 236 -26.30 -10.07 47.47
C GLU A 236 -25.06 -10.33 48.34
N GLU A 237 -24.21 -9.38 48.77
CA GLU A 237 -24.34 -7.99 49.28
C GLU A 237 -23.07 -7.20 48.86
N GLY A 238 -22.91 -5.86 48.85
CA GLY A 238 -23.46 -4.74 49.61
C GLY A 238 -22.30 -3.73 49.83
N VAL A 239 -22.64 -2.43 50.01
CA VAL A 239 -21.75 -1.26 50.26
C VAL A 239 -21.16 -0.63 48.98
N GLY A 240 -21.40 0.62 48.60
CA GLY A 240 -22.01 1.77 49.27
C GLY A 240 -21.23 3.03 48.87
N GLY A 241 -21.92 4.09 48.42
CA GLY A 241 -21.39 5.46 48.50
C GLY A 241 -21.24 6.26 47.21
N SER A 242 -22.25 7.11 46.97
CA SER A 242 -22.10 8.54 46.67
C SER A 242 -21.62 9.02 45.28
N GLY A 243 -22.62 9.36 44.45
CA GLY A 243 -22.67 10.68 43.77
C GLY A 243 -22.69 10.66 42.23
N PRO A 244 -23.78 11.11 41.58
CA PRO A 244 -23.71 11.61 40.22
C PRO A 244 -23.56 13.14 40.26
N GLY A 245 -22.37 13.63 39.90
CA GLY A 245 -22.21 15.00 39.45
C GLY A 245 -22.69 15.08 38.01
N THR A 246 -23.90 15.60 37.80
CA THR A 246 -24.39 16.04 36.51
C THR A 246 -23.79 17.41 36.20
N SER A 247 -22.84 17.47 35.29
CA SER A 247 -22.50 18.70 34.58
C SER A 247 -22.91 18.52 33.12
N GLU A 248 -24.08 19.09 32.85
CA GLU A 248 -24.51 19.59 31.55
C GLU A 248 -23.47 20.61 31.07
N ASP A 249 -22.86 20.39 29.92
CA ASP A 249 -22.16 21.45 29.18
C ASP A 249 -22.68 21.44 27.74
N ASP A 250 -23.75 22.22 27.58
CA ASP A 250 -24.22 22.78 26.33
C ASP A 250 -23.13 23.65 25.70
N GLY A 251 -22.61 23.24 24.55
CA GLY A 251 -21.59 23.97 23.79
C GLY A 251 -21.91 24.06 22.30
N GLY A 252 -23.16 24.37 21.95
CA GLY A 252 -23.59 24.60 20.58
C GLY A 252 -23.08 25.93 20.01
N CYS A 253 -22.12 25.88 19.10
CA CYS A 253 -21.75 27.01 18.24
C CYS A 253 -22.25 26.76 16.81
N SER A 254 -23.50 27.15 16.55
CA SER A 254 -24.05 27.32 15.22
C SER A 254 -23.68 28.70 14.69
N PHE A 255 -22.88 28.76 13.63
CA PHE A 255 -22.85 29.91 12.72
C PHE A 255 -23.20 29.44 11.32
N GLY A 256 -24.48 29.61 10.96
CA GLY A 256 -24.88 29.71 9.57
C GLY A 256 -24.30 30.98 8.96
N GLY A 257 -23.62 30.84 7.82
CA GLY A 257 -23.04 31.96 7.07
C GLY A 257 -23.03 31.61 5.60
N ALA A 258 -23.96 32.19 4.88
CA ALA A 258 -24.22 31.98 3.46
C ALA A 258 -23.05 32.42 2.56
N GLY A 259 -22.94 31.72 1.41
CA GLY A 259 -22.75 32.34 0.10
C GLY A 259 -21.42 33.01 -0.21
N GLY A 260 -20.62 32.39 -1.08
CA GLY A 260 -19.58 33.10 -1.80
C GLY A 260 -18.58 32.16 -2.45
N ALA A 261 -18.85 31.74 -3.68
CA ALA A 261 -17.84 31.09 -4.52
C ALA A 261 -16.75 32.11 -4.90
N PRO A 262 -15.46 31.84 -4.66
CA PRO A 262 -14.39 32.63 -5.26
C PRO A 262 -14.09 32.13 -6.68
N ALA A 263 -14.23 33.03 -7.65
CA ALA A 263 -13.82 32.84 -9.02
C ALA A 263 -12.29 32.63 -9.14
N PRO A 264 -11.81 31.84 -10.13
CA PRO A 264 -10.39 31.60 -10.32
C PRO A 264 -9.69 32.81 -10.96
N ALA A 265 -8.70 33.37 -10.27
CA ALA A 265 -7.77 34.34 -10.82
C ALA A 265 -6.76 33.62 -11.74
N ALA A 266 -7.01 33.65 -13.04
CA ALA A 266 -6.05 33.25 -14.06
C ALA A 266 -4.94 34.31 -14.17
N LEU A 267 -3.74 33.99 -13.69
CA LEU A 267 -2.54 34.82 -13.89
C LEU A 267 -1.94 34.48 -15.26
N ALA A 268 -2.18 35.36 -16.24
CA ALA A 268 -1.56 35.30 -17.56
C ALA A 268 -0.16 35.94 -17.52
N LEU A 269 0.90 35.12 -17.66
CA LEU A 269 2.22 35.61 -18.06
C LEU A 269 2.30 35.66 -19.59
N ALA A 270 2.12 36.86 -20.16
CA ALA A 270 2.40 37.12 -21.57
C ALA A 270 3.85 37.60 -21.72
N ALA A 271 4.66 36.79 -22.38
CA ALA A 271 6.04 37.10 -22.76
C ALA A 271 6.09 38.23 -23.82
N LEU A 272 6.89 39.26 -23.56
CA LEU A 272 7.25 40.28 -24.55
C LEU A 272 8.30 39.72 -25.53
N GLY A 273 7.90 39.54 -26.78
CA GLY A 273 8.79 39.20 -27.89
C GLY A 273 8.45 39.94 -29.17
N ALA A 274 9.45 40.65 -29.69
CA ALA A 274 9.64 41.02 -31.11
C ALA A 274 8.80 42.14 -31.75
N VAL A 275 9.28 43.38 -31.70
CA VAL A 275 9.22 44.37 -32.80
C VAL A 275 10.48 45.26 -32.64
N ALA A 276 11.50 45.20 -33.49
CA ALA A 276 11.55 46.00 -34.72
C ALA A 276 12.78 45.63 -35.59
N ALA A 277 12.72 44.53 -36.31
CA ALA A 277 13.58 44.30 -37.48
C ALA A 277 12.82 44.66 -38.76
N ARG A 278 12.59 45.97 -39.00
CA ARG A 278 12.04 46.45 -40.29
C ARG A 278 12.26 47.94 -40.53
N ARG A 279 13.53 48.39 -40.49
CA ARG A 279 13.96 49.64 -41.14
C ARG A 279 15.13 49.37 -42.08
N ARG A 280 14.86 48.60 -43.13
CA ARG A 280 15.61 48.66 -44.38
C ARG A 280 14.61 48.59 -45.50
N ARG A 281 14.28 49.76 -46.08
CA ARG A 281 13.91 49.93 -47.50
C ARG A 281 13.59 51.41 -47.74
N ARG A 282 14.40 51.99 -48.64
CA ARG A 282 14.08 53.08 -49.59
C ARG A 282 14.24 54.52 -49.11
N ALA A 283 15.39 55.10 -49.45
CA ALA A 283 15.51 56.50 -49.87
C ALA A 283 16.64 56.60 -50.93
N LEU A 284 16.23 56.92 -52.16
CA LEU A 284 16.91 57.49 -53.35
C LEU A 284 15.84 57.43 -54.46
N PRO A 285 15.66 58.44 -55.33
CA PRO A 285 16.66 59.34 -55.91
C PRO A 285 16.80 60.69 -55.21
#